data_AF-A0A3P8Y9R5-F1
#
_entry.id   AF-A0A3P8Y9R5-F1
#
_cell.length_a   1.000
_cell.length_b   1.000
_cell.length_c   1.000
_cell.angle_alpha   90.00
_cell.angle_beta   90.00
_cell.angle_gamma   90.00
#
_symmetry.space_group_name_H-M   'P 1'
#
loop_
_entity.id
_entity.type
_entity.pdbx_description
1 polymer ?
#
loop_
_entity_poly.entity_id
_entity_poly.type
_entity_poly.pdbx_seq_one_letter_code
_entity_poly.pdbx_strand_id
1 'polypeptide(L)'
;MITKLGMTLLLLAVAMAVVMGQRRDRRPATTDEWNYREGSEKVNMRGVSNLTQVLDNWRFDILSQMKTLLQNDHQSLLPDYARIQPLSEALDDLYKEFNALKAHLGDLSEKFVAIEAFIDEVKAERTNSGASVQATNPNPAPNPQPTRRRVVKKKATAS
;
A
#
# COMPACT_ATOMS: atom_id res chain seq x y z
N MET A 1 7.96 60.42 -79.04
CA MET A 1 7.38 59.43 -78.10
C MET A 1 8.45 58.52 -77.49
N ILE A 2 9.47 58.11 -78.27
CA ILE A 2 10.59 57.24 -77.83
C ILE A 2 11.36 57.78 -76.61
N THR A 3 11.65 59.09 -76.55
CA THR A 3 12.37 59.71 -75.43
C THR A 3 11.57 59.73 -74.13
N LYS A 4 10.24 59.91 -74.22
CA LYS A 4 9.34 59.84 -73.06
C LYS A 4 9.27 58.41 -72.51
N LEU A 5 9.22 57.41 -73.40
CA LEU A 5 9.23 56.00 -73.01
C LEU A 5 10.55 55.60 -72.32
N GLY A 6 11.68 56.08 -72.84
CA GLY A 6 13.01 55.88 -72.24
C GLY A 6 13.13 56.51 -70.84
N MET A 7 12.63 57.74 -70.66
CA MET A 7 12.59 58.37 -69.33
C MET A 7 11.71 57.60 -68.33
N THR A 8 10.54 57.11 -68.76
CA THR A 8 9.66 56.34 -67.87
C THR A 8 10.28 55.01 -67.46
N LEU A 9 10.98 54.32 -68.37
CA LEU A 9 11.70 53.07 -68.05
C LEU A 9 12.86 53.31 -67.09
N LEU A 10 13.60 54.41 -67.27
CA LEU A 10 14.70 54.77 -66.37
C LEU A 10 14.20 55.12 -64.97
N LEU A 11 13.09 55.87 -64.85
CA LEU A 11 12.45 56.13 -63.57
C LEU A 11 11.93 54.85 -62.89
N LEU A 12 11.36 53.92 -63.65
CA LEU A 12 10.91 52.63 -63.12
C LEU A 12 12.08 51.78 -62.60
N ALA A 13 13.20 51.76 -63.33
CA ALA A 13 14.41 51.03 -62.94
C ALA A 13 15.03 51.60 -61.65
N VAL A 14 15.07 52.94 -61.52
CA VAL A 14 15.55 53.60 -60.30
C VAL A 14 14.61 53.32 -59.12
N ALA A 15 13.29 53.35 -59.33
CA ALA A 15 12.33 53.00 -58.29
C ALA A 15 12.48 51.54 -57.83
N MET A 16 12.67 50.60 -58.75
CA MET A 16 12.96 49.20 -58.40
C MET A 16 14.26 49.04 -57.62
N ALA A 17 15.32 49.77 -57.99
CA ALA A 17 16.59 49.74 -57.27
C ALA A 17 16.46 50.28 -55.83
N VAL A 18 15.68 51.35 -55.63
CA VAL A 18 15.40 51.91 -54.30
C VAL A 18 14.57 50.93 -53.47
N VAL A 19 13.54 50.31 -54.04
CA VAL A 19 12.72 49.31 -53.34
C VAL A 19 13.51 48.04 -53.01
N MET A 20 14.40 47.59 -53.90
CA MET A 20 15.29 46.46 -53.63
C MET A 20 16.36 46.80 -52.59
N GLY A 21 16.87 48.03 -52.56
CA GLY A 21 17.77 48.53 -51.52
C GLY A 21 17.10 48.56 -50.15
N GLN A 22 15.89 49.13 -50.06
CA GLN A 22 15.11 49.17 -48.81
C GLN A 22 14.69 47.79 -48.30
N ARG A 23 14.45 46.82 -49.18
CA ARG A 23 14.15 45.42 -48.80
C ARG A 23 15.39 44.68 -48.27
N ARG A 24 16.61 45.13 -48.59
CA ARG A 24 17.85 44.50 -48.14
C ARG A 24 18.13 44.80 -46.65
N ASP A 25 17.81 46.01 -46.20
CA ASP A 25 17.86 46.40 -44.78
C ASP A 25 16.67 45.85 -43.96
N ARG A 26 15.61 45.39 -44.64
CA ARG A 26 14.42 44.76 -44.03
C ARG A 26 14.39 43.25 -44.21
N ARG A 27 15.53 42.57 -44.33
CA ARG A 27 15.55 41.14 -44.04
C ARG A 27 15.47 40.98 -42.51
N PRO A 28 14.39 40.44 -41.93
CA PRO A 28 14.47 39.98 -40.55
C PRO A 28 15.57 38.92 -40.53
N ALA A 29 16.58 39.14 -39.68
CA ALA A 29 17.62 38.17 -39.42
C ALA A 29 16.95 36.86 -39.02
N THR A 30 16.93 35.90 -39.95
CA THR A 30 16.59 34.51 -39.65
C THR A 30 17.82 33.88 -39.02
N THR A 31 18.11 34.31 -37.80
CA THR A 31 19.03 33.67 -36.87
C THR A 31 18.62 34.19 -35.52
N ASP A 32 17.77 33.42 -34.85
CA ASP A 32 17.47 33.50 -33.42
C ASP A 32 18.72 33.08 -32.61
N GLU A 33 19.88 33.61 -33.01
CA GLU A 33 21.15 33.39 -32.33
C GLU A 33 21.35 34.60 -31.43
N TRP A 34 21.16 34.37 -30.14
CA TRP A 34 21.32 35.41 -29.13
C TRP A 34 22.75 35.94 -29.19
N ASN A 35 22.93 37.16 -29.71
CA ASN A 35 24.22 37.81 -29.76
C ASN A 35 24.62 38.23 -28.34
N TYR A 36 25.35 37.36 -27.64
CA TYR A 36 25.77 37.54 -26.26
C TYR A 36 26.49 38.87 -26.02
N ARG A 37 27.26 39.37 -27.00
CA ARG A 37 27.97 40.64 -26.89
C ARG A 37 26.98 41.82 -26.84
N GLU A 38 26.06 41.88 -27.79
CA GLU A 38 25.05 42.95 -27.85
C GLU A 38 24.00 42.84 -26.71
N GLY A 39 23.63 41.63 -26.31
CA GLY A 39 22.75 41.40 -25.16
C GLY A 39 23.41 41.77 -23.82
N SER A 40 24.72 41.56 -23.69
CA SER A 40 25.48 41.88 -22.46
C SER A 40 25.66 43.39 -22.23
N GLU A 41 25.72 44.18 -23.30
CA GLU A 41 25.80 45.65 -23.18
C GLU A 41 24.44 46.28 -22.84
N LYS A 42 23.34 45.56 -23.11
CA LYS A 42 21.96 45.97 -22.80
C LYS A 42 21.53 45.61 -21.37
N VAL A 43 22.31 44.81 -20.64
CA VAL A 43 22.02 44.51 -19.23
C VAL A 43 22.62 45.57 -18.32
N ASN A 44 21.79 46.15 -17.46
CA ASN A 44 22.21 47.16 -16.50
C ASN A 44 23.04 46.51 -15.37
N MET A 45 24.37 46.45 -15.53
CA MET A 45 25.33 45.89 -14.56
C MET A 45 25.18 46.46 -13.14
N ARG A 46 24.70 47.71 -12.98
CA ARG A 46 24.44 48.29 -11.65
C ARG A 46 23.27 47.63 -10.92
N GLY A 47 22.25 47.20 -11.67
CA GLY A 47 21.10 46.46 -11.14
C GLY A 47 21.39 44.99 -10.86
N VAL A 48 22.49 44.44 -11.38
CA VAL A 48 22.90 43.05 -11.16
C VAL A 48 23.27 42.81 -9.69
N SER A 49 23.87 43.78 -8.99
CA SER A 49 24.14 43.67 -7.55
C SER A 49 22.86 43.45 -6.73
N ASN A 50 21.79 44.17 -7.06
CA ASN A 50 20.48 44.02 -6.43
C ASN A 50 19.82 42.69 -6.84
N LEU A 51 19.89 42.32 -8.12
CA LEU A 51 19.35 41.04 -8.59
C LEU A 51 20.04 39.83 -7.95
N THR A 52 21.38 39.83 -7.87
CA THR A 52 22.15 38.79 -7.19
C THR A 52 21.78 38.71 -5.71
N GLN A 53 21.60 39.84 -5.04
CA GLN A 53 21.16 39.86 -3.64
C GLN A 53 19.73 39.31 -3.46
N VAL A 54 18.80 39.67 -4.35
CA VAL A 54 17.44 39.12 -4.35
C VAL A 54 17.45 37.61 -4.59
N LEU A 55 18.26 37.14 -5.54
CA LEU A 55 18.46 35.71 -5.82
C LEU A 55 19.06 34.96 -4.62
N ASP A 56 20.05 35.55 -3.94
CA ASP A 56 20.64 34.94 -2.74
C ASP A 56 19.67 34.92 -1.56
N ASN A 57 18.87 35.97 -1.37
CA ASN A 57 17.82 36.00 -0.35
C ASN A 57 16.76 34.93 -0.64
N TRP A 58 16.29 34.81 -1.88
CA TRP A 58 15.33 33.78 -2.26
C TRP A 58 15.90 32.37 -2.11
N ARG A 59 17.16 32.16 -2.47
CA ARG A 59 17.86 30.89 -2.24
C ARG A 59 17.85 30.55 -0.75
N PHE A 60 18.20 31.51 0.11
CA PHE A 60 18.23 31.30 1.54
C PHE A 60 16.83 30.99 2.09
N ASP A 61 15.82 31.77 1.71
CA ASP A 61 14.45 31.57 2.16
C ASP A 61 13.90 30.21 1.75
N ILE A 62 14.10 29.79 0.49
CA ILE A 62 13.64 28.49 0.00
C ILE A 62 14.33 27.35 0.76
N LEU A 63 15.66 27.41 0.92
CA LEU A 63 16.41 26.37 1.62
C LEU A 63 16.06 26.31 3.11
N SER A 64 15.84 27.46 3.73
CA SER A 64 15.41 27.56 5.12
C SER A 64 14.01 26.99 5.32
N GLN A 65 13.07 27.32 4.43
CA GLN A 65 11.71 26.78 4.46
C GLN A 65 11.72 25.27 4.23
N MET A 66 12.49 24.79 3.25
CA MET A 66 12.60 23.36 2.95
C MET A 66 13.22 22.58 4.12
N LYS A 67 14.26 23.13 4.75
CA LYS A 67 14.85 22.56 5.97
C LYS A 67 13.84 22.51 7.12
N THR A 68 13.08 23.59 7.29
CA THR A 68 12.06 23.70 8.35
C THR A 68 10.95 22.68 8.15
N LEU A 69 10.49 22.48 6.90
CA LEU A 69 9.53 21.43 6.56
C LEU A 69 10.10 20.03 6.79
N LEU A 70 11.33 19.74 6.35
CA LEU A 70 11.95 18.43 6.58
C LEU A 70 12.17 18.11 8.07
N GLN A 71 12.42 19.11 8.91
CA GLN A 71 12.67 18.89 10.34
C GLN A 71 11.38 18.82 11.15
N ASN A 72 10.46 19.77 10.91
CA ASN A 72 9.30 19.97 11.78
C ASN A 72 8.02 19.35 11.23
N ASP A 73 7.93 19.17 9.90
CA ASP A 73 6.73 18.67 9.22
C ASP A 73 7.10 17.62 8.15
N HIS A 74 7.93 16.66 8.55
CA HIS A 74 8.36 15.56 7.67
C HIS A 74 7.19 14.67 7.23
N GLN A 75 6.07 14.73 7.95
CA GLN A 75 4.84 13.97 7.67
C GLN A 75 4.10 14.49 6.43
N SER A 76 4.18 15.79 6.10
CA SER A 76 3.56 16.35 4.89
C SER A 76 4.34 16.01 3.60
N LEU A 77 5.65 15.78 3.73
CA LEU A 77 6.53 15.41 2.62
C LEU A 77 6.52 13.91 2.33
N LEU A 78 6.40 13.08 3.38
CA LEU A 78 6.35 11.63 3.27
C LEU A 78 5.09 11.07 3.97
N PRO A 79 3.90 11.33 3.40
CA PRO A 79 2.63 10.91 3.98
C PRO A 79 2.49 9.38 4.07
N ASP A 80 3.28 8.64 3.30
CA ASP A 80 3.28 7.17 3.36
C ASP A 80 4.11 6.64 4.53
N TYR A 81 5.19 7.32 4.93
CA TYR A 81 5.96 6.95 6.13
C TYR A 81 5.24 7.36 7.41
N ALA A 82 4.51 8.47 7.37
CA ALA A 82 3.60 8.90 8.42
C ALA A 82 2.57 7.83 8.82
N ARG A 83 2.03 7.11 7.82
CA ARG A 83 0.98 6.11 8.00
C ARG A 83 1.50 4.74 8.45
N ILE A 84 2.79 4.45 8.25
CA ILE A 84 3.37 3.14 8.59
C ILE A 84 3.50 2.95 10.11
N GLN A 85 3.84 4.01 10.86
CA GLN A 85 4.01 3.92 12.32
C GLN A 85 2.73 3.48 13.08
N PRO A 86 1.57 4.15 12.92
CA PRO A 86 0.34 3.71 13.60
C PRO A 86 -0.13 2.34 13.12
N LEU A 87 0.19 1.96 11.88
CA LEU A 87 -0.13 0.63 11.35
C LEU A 87 0.74 -0.46 11.99
N SER A 88 2.01 -0.16 12.29
CA SER A 88 2.91 -1.04 13.04
C SER A 88 2.44 -1.23 14.48
N GLU A 89 1.93 -0.19 15.11
CA GLU A 89 1.38 -0.26 16.48
C GLU A 89 0.09 -1.08 16.51
N ALA A 90 -0.83 -0.85 15.57
CA ALA A 90 -2.03 -1.66 15.42
C ALA A 90 -1.73 -3.15 15.16
N LEU A 91 -0.65 -3.46 14.43
CA LEU A 91 -0.18 -4.84 14.23
C LEU A 91 0.37 -5.47 15.51
N ASP A 92 1.12 -4.71 16.31
CA ASP A 92 1.65 -5.19 17.60
C ASP A 92 0.51 -5.49 18.59
N ASP A 93 -0.51 -4.64 18.63
CA ASP A 93 -1.69 -4.84 19.46
C ASP A 93 -2.53 -6.02 18.98
N LEU A 94 -2.72 -6.18 17.67
CA LEU A 94 -3.40 -7.35 17.11
C LEU A 94 -2.64 -8.65 17.43
N TYR A 95 -1.30 -8.61 17.47
CA TYR A 95 -0.49 -9.76 17.85
C TYR A 95 -0.67 -10.12 19.34
N LYS A 96 -0.79 -9.13 20.22
CA LYS A 96 -1.11 -9.34 21.64
C LYS A 96 -2.51 -9.94 21.80
N GLU A 97 -3.51 -9.40 21.11
CA GLU A 97 -4.88 -9.93 21.13
C GLU A 97 -4.94 -11.36 20.61
N PHE A 98 -4.22 -11.66 19.53
CA PHE A 98 -4.12 -13.02 18.99
C PHE A 98 -3.50 -13.98 20.01
N ASN A 99 -2.44 -13.57 20.70
CA ASN A 99 -1.83 -14.40 21.75
C ASN A 99 -2.75 -14.56 22.97
N ALA A 100 -3.49 -13.52 23.36
CA ALA A 100 -4.50 -13.62 24.40
C ALA A 100 -5.62 -14.59 24.01
N LEU A 101 -6.07 -14.54 22.76
CA LEU A 101 -7.06 -15.48 22.22
C LEU A 101 -6.52 -16.92 22.20
N LYS A 102 -5.25 -17.10 21.83
CA LYS A 102 -4.58 -18.40 21.89
C LYS A 102 -4.51 -18.96 23.31
N ALA A 103 -4.21 -18.12 24.29
CA ALA A 103 -4.24 -18.50 25.71
C ALA A 103 -5.66 -18.90 26.14
N HIS A 104 -6.68 -18.11 25.75
CA HIS A 104 -8.08 -18.45 26.01
C HIS A 104 -8.50 -19.79 25.38
N LEU A 105 -8.06 -20.12 24.17
CA LEU A 105 -8.30 -21.43 23.57
C LEU A 105 -7.59 -22.55 24.32
N GLY A 106 -6.36 -22.31 24.78
CA GLY A 106 -5.62 -23.24 25.64
C GLY A 106 -6.42 -23.55 26.92
N ASP A 107 -6.83 -22.51 27.64
CA ASP A 107 -7.65 -22.63 28.85
C ASP A 107 -8.98 -23.36 28.58
N LEU A 108 -9.64 -23.09 27.45
CA LEU A 108 -10.90 -23.74 27.10
C LEU A 108 -10.70 -25.22 26.75
N SER A 109 -9.59 -25.56 26.10
CA SER A 109 -9.22 -26.94 25.79
C SER A 109 -8.92 -27.73 27.07
N GLU A 110 -8.19 -27.13 28.02
CA GLU A 110 -7.95 -27.76 29.33
C GLU A 110 -9.25 -27.99 30.11
N LYS A 111 -10.16 -27.01 30.08
CA LYS A 111 -11.51 -27.18 30.68
C LYS A 111 -12.30 -28.30 30.01
N PHE A 112 -12.18 -28.46 28.68
CA PHE A 112 -12.85 -29.53 27.97
C PHE A 112 -12.31 -30.91 28.37
N VAL A 113 -10.99 -31.05 28.50
CA VAL A 113 -10.34 -32.28 28.98
C VAL A 113 -10.77 -32.60 30.42
N ALA A 114 -10.84 -31.60 31.30
CA ALA A 114 -11.32 -31.78 32.67
C ALA A 114 -12.79 -32.22 32.72
N ILE A 115 -13.65 -31.66 31.84
CA ILE A 115 -15.06 -32.06 31.74
C ILE A 115 -15.20 -33.48 31.17
N GLU A 116 -14.41 -33.86 30.17
CA GLU A 116 -14.39 -35.23 29.63
C GLU A 116 -13.99 -36.23 30.71
N ALA A 117 -12.94 -35.94 31.50
CA ALA A 117 -12.53 -36.77 32.62
C ALA A 117 -13.62 -36.89 33.70
N PHE A 118 -14.32 -35.79 34.02
CA PHE A 118 -15.44 -35.82 34.96
C PHE A 118 -16.60 -36.68 34.46
N ILE A 119 -16.93 -36.60 33.16
CA ILE A 119 -17.97 -37.43 32.55
C ILE A 119 -17.57 -38.92 32.61
N ASP A 120 -16.31 -39.25 32.35
CA ASP A 120 -15.80 -40.60 32.44
C ASP A 120 -15.85 -41.13 33.89
N GLU A 121 -15.51 -40.31 34.89
CA GLU A 121 -15.62 -40.66 36.31
C GLU A 121 -17.07 -40.93 36.73
N VAL A 122 -18.00 -40.03 36.39
CA VAL A 122 -19.44 -40.21 36.68
C VAL A 122 -20.00 -41.45 35.98
N LYS A 123 -19.58 -41.71 34.74
CA LYS A 123 -19.99 -42.91 34.01
C LYS A 123 -19.42 -44.18 34.65
N ALA A 124 -18.16 -44.14 35.07
CA ALA A 124 -17.51 -45.24 35.79
C ALA A 124 -18.21 -45.53 37.12
N GLU A 125 -18.55 -44.49 37.90
CA GLU A 125 -19.31 -44.61 39.14
C GLU A 125 -20.70 -45.22 38.89
N ARG A 126 -21.37 -44.84 37.81
CA ARG A 126 -22.67 -45.41 37.41
C ARG A 126 -22.57 -46.89 37.05
N THR A 127 -21.50 -47.30 36.38
CA THR A 127 -21.24 -48.72 36.10
C THR A 127 -20.82 -49.51 37.34
N ASN A 128 -20.09 -48.89 38.28
CA ASN A 128 -19.67 -49.54 39.52
C ASN A 128 -20.86 -49.71 40.49
N SER A 129 -21.74 -48.72 40.55
CA SER A 129 -23.00 -48.76 41.30
C SER A 129 -24.01 -49.76 40.72
N GLY A 130 -23.95 -50.03 39.42
CA GLY A 130 -24.71 -51.10 38.76
C GLY A 130 -24.14 -52.51 39.00
N ALA A 131 -22.84 -52.62 39.26
CA ALA A 131 -22.17 -53.90 39.53
C ALA A 131 -22.32 -54.35 41.00
N SER A 132 -22.57 -53.45 41.94
CA SER A 132 -22.78 -53.78 43.35
C SER A 132 -24.14 -54.40 43.70
N VAL A 133 -25.08 -54.52 42.74
CA VAL A 133 -26.40 -55.15 42.96
C VAL A 133 -26.40 -56.65 42.60
N GLN A 134 -25.30 -57.22 42.11
CA GLN A 134 -25.28 -58.61 41.64
C GLN A 134 -24.12 -59.43 42.20
N ALA A 135 -23.97 -59.46 43.53
CA ALA A 135 -23.04 -60.39 44.18
C ALA A 135 -23.46 -60.84 45.58
N THR A 136 -24.72 -61.20 45.82
CA THR A 136 -25.10 -62.04 46.97
C THR A 136 -26.24 -62.97 46.60
N ASN A 137 -25.91 -64.15 46.06
CA ASN A 137 -26.85 -65.26 45.98
C ASN A 137 -26.20 -66.49 46.64
N PRO A 138 -26.57 -66.86 47.89
CA PRO A 138 -26.18 -68.13 48.47
C PRO A 138 -27.15 -69.21 47.95
N ASN A 139 -26.60 -70.13 47.16
CA ASN A 139 -27.28 -71.37 46.78
C ASN A 139 -27.69 -72.18 48.03
N PRO A 140 -28.84 -72.85 48.03
CA PRO A 140 -28.76 -74.29 48.26
C PRO A 140 -29.70 -75.16 47.42
N ALA A 141 -29.12 -76.30 47.04
CA ALA A 141 -29.70 -77.63 46.83
C ALA A 141 -30.32 -78.02 45.45
N PRO A 142 -30.19 -79.31 45.05
CA PRO A 142 -30.39 -79.77 43.67
C PRO A 142 -31.70 -80.57 43.50
N ASN A 143 -32.45 -80.36 42.40
CA ASN A 143 -33.34 -81.38 41.84
C ASN A 143 -33.77 -81.06 40.39
N PRO A 144 -34.41 -81.99 39.63
CA PRO A 144 -33.87 -82.53 38.40
C PRO A 144 -34.55 -81.97 37.14
N GLN A 145 -33.91 -82.24 36.00
CA GLN A 145 -34.34 -81.84 34.64
C GLN A 145 -35.80 -82.18 34.31
N PRO A 146 -36.38 -81.51 33.30
CA PRO A 146 -36.49 -82.21 32.02
C PRO A 146 -36.10 -81.38 30.79
N THR A 147 -35.29 -82.04 29.96
CA THR A 147 -35.07 -81.91 28.53
C THR A 147 -36.11 -81.11 27.73
N ARG A 148 -35.68 -80.04 27.04
CA ARG A 148 -36.36 -79.63 25.78
C ARG A 148 -35.43 -78.92 24.78
N ARG A 149 -34.99 -79.75 23.83
CA ARG A 149 -34.99 -79.51 22.38
C ARG A 149 -34.20 -78.31 21.84
N ARG A 150 -32.97 -78.64 21.44
CA ARG A 150 -32.13 -78.01 20.41
C ARG A 150 -32.94 -77.46 19.23
N VAL A 151 -32.83 -76.17 18.94
CA VAL A 151 -33.01 -75.63 17.58
C VAL A 151 -31.84 -74.73 17.26
N VAL A 152 -30.92 -75.29 16.49
CA VAL A 152 -29.95 -74.56 15.68
C VAL A 152 -30.71 -73.77 14.62
N LYS A 153 -30.49 -72.46 14.51
CA LYS A 153 -30.73 -71.78 13.24
C LYS A 153 -29.51 -70.94 12.82
N LYS A 154 -28.91 -71.48 11.78
CA LYS A 154 -27.86 -70.97 10.90
C LYS A 154 -28.09 -69.52 10.45
N LYS A 155 -26.98 -68.76 10.41
CA LYS A 155 -26.50 -67.83 9.37
C LYS A 155 -27.48 -67.41 8.25
N ALA A 156 -27.49 -66.12 7.97
CA ALA A 156 -27.55 -65.58 6.61
C ALA A 156 -26.71 -64.28 6.54
N THR A 157 -25.74 -64.33 5.63
CA THR A 157 -24.97 -63.23 5.06
C THR A 157 -25.82 -62.46 4.04
N ALA A 158 -25.33 -61.28 3.64
CA ALA A 158 -25.64 -60.49 2.45
C ALA A 158 -26.73 -59.41 2.67
N SER A 159 -26.59 -58.20 2.17
CA SER A 159 -25.60 -57.58 1.28
C SER A 159 -25.62 -56.07 1.51
#